data_AF-A0A512UC41-F1
#
_entry.id   AF-A0A512UC41-F1
#
_cell.length_a   1.000
_cell.length_b   1.000
_cell.length_c   1.000
_cell.angle_alpha   90.00
_cell.angle_beta   90.00
_cell.angle_gamma   90.00
#
_symmetry.space_group_name_H-M   'P 1'
#
loop_
_entity.id
_entity.type
_entity.pdbx_description
1 polymer ?
#
loop_
_entity_poly.entity_id
_entity_poly.type
_entity_poly.pdbx_seq_one_letter_code
_entity_poly.pdbx_strand_id
1 'polypeptide(L)'
;MKHRRERTKITEAADMQIEVITFLINQWKGQTLSGLELIVGAVEEFQRAEETLDTLYNPKVLLMKLFTKYPDAGTQLITQWYNTHYGDAKDFDHIENSAAEMIPQLSSYHIVRVNRQRHRCGKTSTESETAAIGGHAAQAKPTWPPVLDQLANKLLAFLKANPDKCPNCFETHQLTNCDNVDMKNQTNNIGAYLVPGFASQTKSRVPPFLAKFAKRFDK
;
A
#
# COMPACT_ATOMS: atom_id res chain seq x y z
N MET A 1 27.22 -19.25 10.96
CA MET A 1 26.48 -18.97 9.71
C MET A 1 24.95 -19.12 9.81
N LYS A 2 24.41 -20.07 10.59
CA LYS A 2 22.94 -20.26 10.71
C LYS A 2 22.19 -19.02 11.22
N HIS A 3 22.65 -18.37 12.30
CA HIS A 3 22.01 -17.16 12.85
C HIS A 3 21.89 -15.98 11.87
N ARG A 4 22.82 -15.84 10.91
CA ARG A 4 22.75 -14.76 9.91
C ARG A 4 21.60 -14.98 8.93
N ARG A 5 21.37 -16.23 8.50
CA ARG A 5 20.28 -16.56 7.57
C ARG A 5 18.90 -16.40 8.22
N GLU A 6 18.80 -16.71 9.50
CA GLU A 6 17.54 -16.58 10.25
C GLU A 6 17.16 -15.12 10.46
N ARG A 7 18.12 -14.26 10.85
CA ARG A 7 17.88 -12.81 10.94
C ARG A 7 17.41 -12.20 9.61
N THR A 8 18.01 -12.57 8.48
CA THR A 8 17.59 -12.07 7.16
C THR A 8 16.13 -12.42 6.85
N LYS A 9 15.70 -13.65 7.14
CA LYS A 9 14.31 -14.07 6.88
C LYS A 9 13.30 -13.30 7.73
N ILE A 10 13.63 -13.03 9.00
CA ILE A 10 12.77 -12.26 9.91
C ILE A 10 12.61 -10.83 9.37
N THR A 11 13.71 -10.18 8.98
CA THR A 11 13.65 -8.83 8.41
C THR A 11 12.85 -8.78 7.10
N GLU A 12 13.02 -9.76 6.20
CA GLU A 12 12.24 -9.82 4.95
C GLU A 12 10.72 -9.96 5.20
N ALA A 13 10.32 -10.74 6.20
CA ALA A 13 8.92 -10.88 6.57
C ALA A 13 8.36 -9.59 7.18
N ALA A 14 9.13 -8.92 8.03
CA ALA A 14 8.75 -7.64 8.63
C ALA A 14 8.62 -6.53 7.57
N ASP A 15 9.58 -6.41 6.65
CA ASP A 15 9.54 -5.46 5.54
C ASP A 15 8.25 -5.63 4.71
N MET A 16 7.88 -6.87 4.44
CA MET A 16 6.66 -7.19 3.69
C MET A 16 5.39 -6.73 4.41
N GLN A 17 5.29 -6.96 5.73
CA GLN A 17 4.13 -6.51 6.51
C GLN A 17 4.03 -4.97 6.52
N ILE A 18 5.15 -4.28 6.58
CA ILE A 18 5.20 -2.81 6.54
C ILE A 18 4.77 -2.28 5.17
N GLU A 19 5.14 -2.96 4.09
CA GLU A 19 4.64 -2.62 2.76
C GLU A 19 3.13 -2.82 2.66
N VAL A 20 2.58 -3.90 3.24
CA VAL A 20 1.12 -4.11 3.34
C VAL A 20 0.44 -2.96 4.09
N ILE A 21 0.94 -2.61 5.27
CA ILE A 21 0.40 -1.50 6.08
C ILE A 21 0.49 -0.18 5.32
N THR A 22 1.65 0.10 4.72
CA THR A 22 1.86 1.31 3.93
C THR A 22 0.92 1.36 2.73
N PHE A 23 0.65 0.23 2.09
CA PHE A 23 -0.34 0.14 1.02
C PHE A 23 -1.75 0.44 1.54
N LEU A 24 -2.18 -0.17 2.65
CA LEU A 24 -3.48 0.10 3.26
C LEU A 24 -3.67 1.59 3.57
N ILE A 25 -2.66 2.21 4.18
CA ILE A 25 -2.63 3.66 4.42
C ILE A 25 -2.77 4.42 3.08
N ASN A 26 -1.95 4.10 2.08
CA ASN A 26 -1.99 4.83 0.82
C ASN A 26 -3.32 4.72 0.07
N GLN A 27 -4.06 3.62 0.26
CA GLN A 27 -5.32 3.38 -0.41
C GLN A 27 -6.55 3.80 0.39
N TRP A 28 -6.46 3.82 1.72
CA TRP A 28 -7.52 4.39 2.54
C TRP A 28 -7.63 5.88 2.23
N LYS A 29 -8.86 6.39 2.05
CA LYS A 29 -9.10 7.79 1.65
C LYS A 29 -9.36 8.73 2.84
N GLY A 30 -9.14 8.25 4.07
CA GLY A 30 -9.35 9.01 5.29
C GLY A 30 -10.82 9.28 5.64
N GLN A 31 -11.77 8.53 5.09
CA GLN A 31 -13.20 8.85 5.22
C GLN A 31 -13.97 7.96 6.20
N THR A 32 -13.37 6.85 6.65
CA THR A 32 -14.13 5.71 7.18
C THR A 32 -13.48 5.17 8.46
N LEU A 33 -14.25 5.07 9.54
CA LEU A 33 -13.73 4.57 10.83
C LEU A 33 -13.27 3.12 10.70
N SER A 34 -14.04 2.27 10.02
CA SER A 34 -13.66 0.86 9.81
C SER A 34 -12.36 0.70 9.00
N GLY A 35 -12.07 1.63 8.09
CA GLY A 35 -10.80 1.65 7.38
C GLY A 35 -9.63 2.02 8.30
N LEU A 36 -9.83 2.98 9.20
CA LEU A 36 -8.86 3.32 10.23
C LEU A 36 -8.60 2.14 11.19
N GLU A 37 -9.66 1.52 11.70
CA GLU A 37 -9.58 0.35 12.59
C GLU A 37 -8.82 -0.82 11.95
N LEU A 38 -9.03 -1.06 10.64
CA LEU A 38 -8.28 -2.07 9.90
C LEU A 38 -6.78 -1.76 9.84
N ILE A 39 -6.41 -0.50 9.58
CA ILE A 39 -5.01 -0.08 9.53
C ILE A 39 -4.37 -0.21 10.91
N VAL A 40 -5.03 0.30 11.95
CA VAL A 40 -4.57 0.23 13.34
C VAL A 40 -4.39 -1.22 13.76
N GLY A 41 -5.38 -2.07 13.52
CA GLY A 41 -5.30 -3.49 13.85
C GLY A 41 -4.14 -4.19 13.15
N ALA A 42 -3.86 -3.85 11.89
CA ALA A 42 -2.70 -4.38 11.16
C ALA A 42 -1.36 -3.90 11.75
N VAL A 43 -1.27 -2.63 12.19
CA VAL A 43 -0.08 -2.08 12.86
C VAL A 43 0.15 -2.72 14.22
N GLU A 44 -0.90 -2.91 15.02
CA GLU A 44 -0.80 -3.57 16.32
C GLU A 44 -0.44 -5.05 16.19
N GLU A 45 -0.99 -5.75 15.19
CA GLU A 45 -0.63 -7.13 14.89
C GLU A 45 0.85 -7.23 14.52
N PHE A 46 1.35 -6.31 13.69
CA PHE A 46 2.76 -6.23 13.36
C PHE A 46 3.62 -5.99 14.61
N GLN A 47 3.25 -5.04 15.48
CA GLN A 47 3.98 -4.76 16.71
C GLN A 47 4.04 -5.99 17.63
N ARG A 48 2.92 -6.71 17.78
CA ARG A 48 2.88 -7.95 18.58
C ARG A 48 3.72 -9.07 17.98
N ALA A 49 3.74 -9.20 16.66
CA ALA A 49 4.50 -10.24 15.96
C ALA A 49 6.01 -9.96 15.95
N GLU A 50 6.40 -8.69 15.88
CA GLU A 50 7.77 -8.24 15.64
C GLU A 50 8.31 -7.34 16.77
N GLU A 51 7.89 -7.57 18.02
CA GLU A 51 8.25 -6.76 19.20
C GLU A 51 9.78 -6.51 19.31
N THR A 52 10.58 -7.49 18.90
CA THR A 52 12.06 -7.38 18.91
C THR A 52 12.63 -6.37 17.91
N LEU A 53 11.82 -5.90 16.95
CA LEU A 53 12.17 -4.97 15.89
C LEU A 53 11.62 -3.55 16.12
N ASP A 54 11.03 -3.26 17.28
CA ASP A 54 10.42 -1.95 17.60
C ASP A 54 11.38 -0.75 17.38
N THR A 55 12.69 -0.98 17.50
CA THR A 55 13.71 0.05 17.22
C THR A 55 13.86 0.41 15.74
N LEU A 56 13.59 -0.55 14.84
CA LEU A 56 13.67 -0.36 13.39
C LEU A 56 12.31 0.07 12.81
N TYR A 57 11.23 -0.46 13.36
CA TYR A 57 9.89 -0.32 12.80
C TYR A 57 8.93 0.18 13.86
N ASN A 58 9.10 1.44 14.25
CA ASN A 58 8.25 2.05 15.26
C ASN A 58 6.80 2.15 14.73
N PRO A 59 5.84 1.44 15.34
CA PRO A 59 4.44 1.42 14.92
C PRO A 59 3.80 2.81 14.93
N LYS A 60 4.21 3.68 15.87
CA LYS A 60 3.76 5.08 15.91
C LYS A 60 4.17 5.82 14.64
N VAL A 61 5.39 5.60 14.13
CA VAL A 61 5.86 6.23 12.88
C VAL A 61 5.04 5.75 11.68
N LEU A 62 4.58 4.50 11.67
CA LEU A 62 3.68 4.01 10.62
C LEU A 62 2.32 4.70 10.69
N LEU A 63 1.74 4.83 11.88
CA LEU A 63 0.48 5.56 12.09
C LEU A 63 0.63 7.07 11.81
N MET A 64 1.80 7.66 12.02
CA MET A 64 2.06 9.07 11.69
C MET A 64 1.88 9.37 10.20
N LYS A 65 2.04 8.37 9.31
CA LYS A 65 1.74 8.54 7.89
C LYS A 65 0.27 8.85 7.61
N LEU A 66 -0.64 8.53 8.53
CA LEU A 66 -2.05 8.88 8.43
C LEU A 66 -2.24 10.40 8.49
N PHE A 67 -1.50 11.11 9.34
CA PHE A 67 -1.68 12.55 9.52
C PHE A 67 -1.20 13.39 8.32
N THR A 68 -0.26 12.89 7.52
CA THR A 68 0.37 13.67 6.44
C THR A 68 -0.32 13.53 5.07
N LYS A 69 -1.32 12.64 4.94
CA LYS A 69 -1.85 12.23 3.63
C LYS A 69 -3.30 12.59 3.35
N TYR A 70 -4.07 13.03 4.33
CA TYR A 70 -5.52 13.17 4.16
C TYR A 70 -5.98 14.62 4.19
N PRO A 71 -7.07 14.94 3.48
CA PRO A 71 -7.75 16.21 3.62
C PRO A 71 -8.30 16.38 5.05
N ASP A 72 -8.56 17.64 5.45
CA ASP A 72 -8.93 18.03 6.82
C ASP A 72 -10.00 17.16 7.48
N ALA A 73 -11.01 16.71 6.71
CA ALA A 73 -12.07 15.84 7.20
C ALA A 73 -11.52 14.49 7.74
N GLY A 74 -10.53 13.90 7.06
CA GLY A 74 -9.87 12.68 7.54
C GLY A 74 -8.94 12.95 8.71
N THR A 75 -8.26 14.10 8.70
CA THR A 75 -7.40 14.53 9.81
C THR A 75 -8.19 14.63 11.12
N GLN A 76 -9.41 15.19 11.10
CA GLN A 76 -10.25 15.26 12.30
C GLN A 76 -10.55 13.88 12.88
N LEU A 77 -10.93 12.91 12.03
CA LEU A 77 -11.23 11.55 12.46
C LEU A 77 -10.00 10.86 13.06
N ILE A 78 -8.84 11.01 12.41
CA ILE A 78 -7.57 10.43 12.87
C ILE A 78 -7.14 11.08 14.19
N THR A 79 -7.22 12.40 14.30
CA THR A 79 -6.90 13.15 15.52
C THR A 79 -7.82 12.76 16.68
N GLN A 80 -9.13 12.67 16.45
CA GLN A 80 -10.08 12.25 17.48
C GLN A 80 -9.79 10.82 17.96
N TRP A 81 -9.53 9.90 17.03
CA TRP A 81 -9.18 8.54 17.37
C TRP A 81 -7.87 8.49 18.17
N TYR A 82 -6.83 9.20 17.72
CA TYR A 82 -5.54 9.25 18.39
C TYR A 82 -5.65 9.82 19.81
N ASN A 83 -6.35 10.94 19.96
CA ASN A 83 -6.60 11.59 21.25
C ASN A 83 -7.26 10.66 22.26
N THR A 84 -8.13 9.79 21.77
CA THR A 84 -8.86 8.81 22.59
C THR A 84 -7.96 7.69 23.09
N HIS A 85 -6.95 7.27 22.31
CA HIS A 85 -6.16 6.06 22.59
C HIS A 85 -4.76 6.35 23.15
N TYR A 86 -4.16 7.48 22.77
CA TYR A 86 -2.76 7.78 23.06
C TYR A 86 -2.53 9.13 23.77
N GLY A 87 -3.58 9.91 24.02
CA GLY A 87 -3.47 11.26 24.62
C GLY A 87 -3.36 12.37 23.56
N ASP A 88 -3.07 13.60 23.98
CA ASP A 88 -3.20 14.80 23.14
C ASP A 88 -2.27 14.77 21.90
N ALA A 89 -2.88 14.74 20.70
CA ALA A 89 -2.21 14.77 19.41
C ALA A 89 -1.46 16.07 19.15
N LYS A 90 -1.65 17.12 19.96
CA LYS A 90 -0.84 18.35 19.89
C LYS A 90 0.66 18.11 20.04
N ASP A 91 1.06 16.99 20.66
CA ASP A 91 2.47 16.59 20.71
C ASP A 91 3.05 16.32 19.30
N PHE A 92 2.21 16.07 18.29
CA PHE A 92 2.62 15.88 16.89
C PHE A 92 2.75 17.15 16.08
N ASP A 93 2.06 18.23 16.45
CA ASP A 93 2.21 19.53 15.77
C ASP A 93 3.68 19.96 15.80
N HIS A 94 4.42 19.59 16.85
CA HIS A 94 5.86 19.82 16.94
C HIS A 94 6.68 19.02 15.92
N ILE A 95 6.25 17.80 15.58
CA ILE A 95 6.94 16.96 14.59
C ILE A 95 6.64 17.42 13.16
N GLU A 96 5.41 17.85 12.87
CA GLU A 96 5.05 18.39 11.56
C GLU A 96 5.73 19.74 11.30
N ASN A 97 5.79 20.62 12.31
CA ASN A 97 6.55 21.87 12.25
C ASN A 97 8.06 21.59 12.09
N SER A 98 8.62 20.61 12.80
CA SER A 98 10.02 20.20 12.64
C SER A 98 10.30 19.60 11.25
N ALA A 99 9.36 18.80 10.71
CA ALA A 99 9.48 18.23 9.37
C ALA A 99 9.38 19.32 8.30
N ALA A 100 8.43 20.26 8.42
CA ALA A 100 8.27 21.40 7.53
C ALA A 100 9.50 22.34 7.55
N GLU A 101 10.14 22.52 8.71
CA GLU A 101 11.39 23.28 8.86
C GLU A 101 12.61 22.52 8.29
N MET A 102 12.62 21.19 8.32
CA MET A 102 13.70 20.34 7.77
C MET A 102 13.58 20.05 6.26
N ILE A 103 12.37 20.07 5.69
CA ILE A 103 12.11 19.77 4.26
C ILE A 103 12.88 20.72 3.29
N PRO A 104 13.06 22.02 3.56
CA PRO A 104 13.93 22.88 2.76
C PRO A 104 15.38 22.39 2.70
N GLN A 105 15.90 21.80 3.79
CA GLN A 105 17.27 21.30 3.87
C GLN A 105 17.45 19.90 3.23
N LEU A 106 16.38 19.11 3.15
CA LEU A 106 16.42 17.78 2.51
C LEU A 106 16.17 17.83 1.00
N SER A 107 15.36 18.77 0.51
CA SER A 107 15.12 18.98 -0.93
C SER A 107 16.37 19.43 -1.69
N SER A 108 17.24 20.21 -1.04
CA SER A 108 18.54 20.65 -1.58
C SER A 108 19.53 19.49 -1.77
N TYR A 109 19.38 18.40 -1.01
CA TYR A 109 20.19 17.18 -1.18
C TYR A 109 19.75 16.31 -2.37
N HIS A 110 18.47 16.36 -2.78
CA HIS A 110 17.96 15.56 -3.90
C HIS A 110 18.30 16.16 -5.28
N ILE A 111 18.44 17.48 -5.38
CA ILE A 111 18.79 18.17 -6.64
C ILE A 111 20.22 17.83 -7.11
N VAL A 112 21.14 17.46 -6.19
CA VAL A 112 22.53 17.14 -6.53
C VAL A 112 22.69 15.77 -7.21
N ARG A 113 21.80 14.79 -6.94
CA ARG A 113 21.91 13.44 -7.54
C ARG A 113 21.36 13.34 -8.95
N VAL A 114 20.29 14.07 -9.28
CA VAL A 114 19.63 13.96 -10.59
C VAL A 114 20.48 14.55 -11.73
N ASN A 115 21.38 15.50 -11.43
CA ASN A 115 22.24 16.11 -12.44
C ASN A 115 23.48 15.30 -12.84
N ARG A 116 23.85 14.23 -12.11
CA ARG A 116 25.03 13.41 -12.47
C ARG A 116 24.76 12.32 -13.50
N GLN A 117 23.51 11.94 -13.76
CA GLN A 117 23.19 10.81 -14.66
C GLN A 117 22.89 11.19 -16.11
N ARG A 118 22.81 12.49 -16.47
CA ARG A 118 22.43 12.92 -17.83
C ARG A 118 23.57 12.97 -18.87
N HIS A 119 24.80 12.58 -18.53
CA HIS A 119 25.96 12.72 -19.44
C HIS A 119 26.51 11.45 -20.09
N ARG A 120 25.80 10.32 -20.08
CA ARG A 120 26.19 9.16 -20.90
C ARG A 120 24.97 8.45 -21.48
N CYS A 121 24.63 8.73 -22.72
CA CYS A 121 24.42 7.67 -23.71
C CYS A 121 24.26 8.29 -25.10
N GLY A 122 25.32 8.21 -25.91
CA GLY A 122 25.24 8.36 -27.35
C GLY A 122 25.93 7.15 -27.96
N LYS A 123 25.16 6.27 -28.62
CA LYS A 123 25.39 5.83 -30.00
C LYS A 123 24.38 4.75 -30.41
N THR A 124 23.82 5.02 -31.57
CA THR A 124 23.02 4.23 -32.48
C THR A 124 23.69 2.93 -32.92
N SER A 125 22.90 1.87 -33.09
CA SER A 125 23.02 0.98 -34.25
C SER A 125 21.68 0.29 -34.50
N THR A 126 21.20 0.51 -35.72
CA THR A 126 20.11 -0.16 -36.42
C THR A 126 20.67 -1.43 -37.04
N GLU A 127 20.11 -2.59 -36.72
CA GLU A 127 20.24 -3.77 -37.58
C GLU A 127 18.99 -4.65 -37.42
N SER A 128 18.32 -4.81 -38.56
CA SER A 128 17.17 -5.70 -38.79
C SER A 128 17.65 -7.14 -38.85
N GLU A 129 17.01 -8.02 -38.08
CA GLU A 129 17.07 -9.45 -38.36
C GLU A 129 15.71 -10.10 -38.05
N THR A 130 14.91 -10.28 -39.10
CA THR A 130 13.66 -11.05 -39.08
C THR A 130 13.99 -12.53 -39.25
N ALA A 131 14.07 -13.26 -38.13
CA ALA A 131 14.09 -14.72 -38.11
C ALA A 131 12.85 -15.25 -37.36
N ALA A 132 11.99 -15.94 -38.11
CA ALA A 132 10.82 -16.61 -37.58
C ALA A 132 11.24 -17.83 -36.75
N ILE A 133 11.28 -17.67 -35.42
CA ILE A 133 11.48 -18.79 -34.48
C ILE A 133 10.13 -19.08 -33.82
N GLY A 134 9.45 -20.11 -34.35
CA GLY A 134 8.31 -20.76 -33.73
C GLY A 134 8.76 -21.56 -32.51
N GLY A 135 9.06 -20.87 -31.42
CA GLY A 135 9.28 -21.46 -30.11
C GLY A 135 8.20 -20.96 -29.16
N HIS A 136 7.22 -21.81 -28.84
CA HIS A 136 6.31 -21.58 -27.72
C HIS A 136 7.11 -21.69 -26.42
N ALA A 137 7.90 -20.65 -26.12
CA ALA A 137 8.51 -20.49 -24.81
C ALA A 137 7.39 -20.52 -23.78
N ALA A 138 7.42 -21.52 -22.90
CA ALA A 138 6.48 -21.63 -21.80
C ALA A 138 6.48 -20.29 -21.05
N GLN A 139 5.42 -19.52 -21.22
CA GLN A 139 5.30 -18.22 -20.58
C GLN A 139 5.35 -18.45 -19.07
N ALA A 140 6.43 -18.00 -18.43
CA ALA A 140 6.59 -18.08 -16.99
C ALA A 140 5.32 -17.51 -16.35
N LYS A 141 4.69 -18.29 -15.46
CA LYS A 141 3.51 -17.81 -14.73
C LYS A 141 3.90 -16.49 -14.06
N PRO A 142 3.12 -15.40 -14.22
CA PRO A 142 3.44 -14.14 -13.57
C PRO A 142 3.54 -14.38 -12.07
N THR A 143 4.72 -14.12 -11.52
CA THR A 143 5.00 -14.17 -10.10
C THR A 143 4.59 -12.84 -9.49
N TRP A 144 3.55 -12.86 -8.67
CA TRP A 144 3.09 -11.68 -7.96
C TRP A 144 4.01 -11.40 -6.77
N PRO A 145 4.26 -10.13 -6.42
CA PRO A 145 4.93 -9.80 -5.17
C PRO A 145 4.19 -10.45 -3.98
N PRO A 146 4.89 -11.16 -3.09
CA PRO A 146 4.27 -11.82 -1.94
C PRO A 146 3.46 -10.85 -1.03
N VAL A 147 3.87 -9.58 -0.98
CA VAL A 147 3.13 -8.50 -0.29
C VAL A 147 1.68 -8.39 -0.74
N LEU A 148 1.41 -8.52 -2.05
CA LEU A 148 0.05 -8.42 -2.58
C LEU A 148 -0.81 -9.62 -2.15
N ASP A 149 -0.22 -10.81 -2.07
CA ASP A 149 -0.93 -12.00 -1.58
C ASP A 149 -1.29 -11.88 -0.10
N GLN A 150 -0.36 -11.39 0.74
CA GLN A 150 -0.64 -11.15 2.15
C GLN A 150 -1.73 -10.10 2.36
N LEU A 151 -1.62 -8.97 1.65
CA LEU A 151 -2.62 -7.92 1.66
C LEU A 151 -4.00 -8.48 1.27
N ALA A 152 -4.07 -9.20 0.14
CA ALA A 152 -5.33 -9.74 -0.36
C ALA A 152 -5.95 -10.74 0.62
N ASN A 153 -5.15 -11.61 1.23
CA ASN A 153 -5.64 -12.54 2.25
C ASN A 153 -6.17 -11.81 3.49
N LYS A 154 -5.47 -10.79 4.00
CA LYS A 154 -5.94 -9.99 5.15
C LYS A 154 -7.26 -9.29 4.83
N LEU A 155 -7.36 -8.68 3.65
CA LEU A 155 -8.57 -7.99 3.22
C LEU A 155 -9.75 -8.94 3.00
N LEU A 156 -9.52 -10.12 2.43
CA LEU A 156 -10.56 -11.14 2.28
C LEU A 156 -11.03 -11.68 3.63
N ALA A 157 -10.13 -11.88 4.59
CA ALA A 157 -10.51 -12.27 5.95
C ALA A 157 -11.42 -11.20 6.59
N PHE A 158 -11.06 -9.92 6.47
CA PHE A 158 -11.88 -8.80 6.92
C PHE A 158 -13.28 -8.80 6.25
N LEU A 159 -13.35 -8.94 4.93
CA LEU A 159 -14.63 -8.91 4.19
C LEU A 159 -15.50 -10.14 4.47
N LYS A 160 -14.90 -11.31 4.75
CA LYS A 160 -15.64 -12.50 5.19
C LYS A 160 -16.26 -12.30 6.56
N ALA A 161 -15.55 -11.64 7.47
CA ALA A 161 -16.08 -11.31 8.79
C ALA A 161 -17.12 -10.17 8.75
N ASN A 162 -17.10 -9.33 7.72
CA ASN A 162 -17.95 -8.15 7.58
C ASN A 162 -18.60 -8.08 6.18
N PRO A 163 -19.57 -8.97 5.87
CA PRO A 163 -20.12 -9.12 4.52
C PRO A 163 -20.95 -7.92 4.02
N ASP A 164 -21.36 -7.02 4.92
CA ASP A 164 -22.06 -5.77 4.59
C ASP A 164 -21.10 -4.64 4.17
N LYS A 165 -19.79 -4.81 4.39
CA LYS A 165 -18.78 -3.80 4.10
C LYS A 165 -18.35 -3.82 2.65
N CYS A 166 -18.25 -2.63 2.07
CA CYS A 166 -17.77 -2.41 0.72
C CYS A 166 -16.28 -2.83 0.60
N PRO A 167 -15.91 -3.66 -0.37
CA PRO A 167 -14.53 -4.14 -0.55
C PRO A 167 -13.54 -3.07 -1.00
N ASN A 168 -14.01 -1.86 -1.31
CA ASN A 168 -13.18 -0.76 -1.76
C ASN A 168 -12.89 0.28 -0.67
N CYS A 169 -13.88 0.64 0.16
CA CYS A 169 -13.73 1.68 1.18
C CYS A 169 -14.13 1.25 2.60
N PHE A 170 -14.58 0.01 2.77
CA PHE A 170 -14.92 -0.60 4.06
C PHE A 170 -16.10 0.05 4.81
N GLU A 171 -17.04 0.65 4.07
CA GLU A 171 -18.29 1.19 4.60
C GLU A 171 -19.48 0.31 4.26
N THR A 172 -20.60 0.48 4.98
CA THR A 172 -21.80 -0.33 4.77
C THR A 172 -22.58 0.16 3.54
N HIS A 173 -22.20 -0.36 2.36
CA HIS A 173 -22.90 -0.18 1.08
C HIS A 173 -22.42 -1.20 0.04
N GLN A 174 -23.19 -1.38 -1.03
CA GLN A 174 -22.79 -2.20 -2.16
C GLN A 174 -21.70 -1.52 -2.99
N LEU A 175 -20.75 -2.30 -3.53
CA LEU A 175 -19.65 -1.79 -4.36
C LEU A 175 -20.13 -0.94 -5.55
N THR A 176 -21.27 -1.28 -6.16
CA THR A 176 -21.89 -0.52 -7.26
C THR A 176 -22.26 0.92 -6.89
N ASN A 177 -22.40 1.20 -5.60
CA ASN A 177 -22.80 2.49 -5.04
C ASN A 177 -21.63 3.17 -4.31
N CYS A 178 -20.40 2.68 -4.51
CA CYS A 178 -19.23 3.21 -3.81
C CYS A 178 -18.69 4.46 -4.51
N ASP A 179 -18.92 5.63 -3.90
CA ASP A 179 -18.39 6.91 -4.38
C ASP A 179 -16.86 7.02 -4.25
N ASN A 180 -16.26 6.08 -3.53
CA ASN A 180 -14.82 5.98 -3.33
C ASN A 180 -14.10 5.20 -4.43
N VAL A 181 -14.75 4.85 -5.53
CA VAL A 181 -14.04 4.26 -6.68
C VAL A 181 -13.31 5.36 -7.46
N ASP A 182 -11.98 5.26 -7.53
CA ASP A 182 -11.16 6.06 -8.43
C ASP A 182 -11.30 5.54 -9.86
N MET A 183 -12.13 6.24 -10.66
CA MET A 183 -12.38 5.89 -12.05
C MET A 183 -11.17 6.17 -12.96
N LYS A 184 -10.26 7.05 -12.54
CA LYS A 184 -9.10 7.47 -13.34
C LYS A 184 -7.90 6.56 -13.12
N ASN A 185 -7.70 6.10 -11.88
CA ASN A 185 -6.58 5.26 -11.52
C ASN A 185 -7.01 4.01 -10.76
N GLN A 186 -7.17 2.89 -11.46
CA GLN A 186 -7.77 1.70 -10.86
C GLN A 186 -6.83 0.92 -9.96
N THR A 187 -5.52 1.21 -9.99
CA THR A 187 -4.60 0.68 -8.99
C THR A 187 -4.83 1.30 -7.61
N ASN A 188 -5.58 2.41 -7.54
CA ASN A 188 -5.98 3.04 -6.30
C ASN A 188 -7.25 2.42 -5.65
N ASN A 189 -7.88 1.47 -6.34
CA ASN A 189 -9.08 0.81 -5.85
C ASN A 189 -8.70 -0.50 -5.18
N ILE A 190 -8.81 -0.58 -3.86
CA ILE A 190 -8.52 -1.81 -3.10
C ILE A 190 -9.35 -2.97 -3.64
N GLY A 191 -10.63 -2.72 -3.93
CA GLY A 191 -11.54 -3.73 -4.45
C GLY A 191 -11.08 -4.33 -5.78
N ALA A 192 -10.28 -3.61 -6.58
CA ALA A 192 -9.77 -4.11 -7.87
C ALA A 192 -8.76 -5.26 -7.72
N TYR A 193 -8.15 -5.41 -6.54
CA TYR A 193 -7.25 -6.52 -6.23
C TYR A 193 -7.98 -7.77 -5.70
N LEU A 194 -9.22 -7.60 -5.23
CA LEU A 194 -9.92 -8.63 -4.46
C LEU A 194 -11.15 -9.18 -5.15
N VAL A 195 -11.89 -8.33 -5.86
CA VAL A 195 -13.25 -8.64 -6.34
C VAL A 195 -13.19 -9.07 -7.80
N PRO A 196 -13.45 -10.36 -8.10
CA PRO A 196 -13.68 -10.78 -9.48
C PRO A 196 -14.81 -9.95 -10.10
N GLY A 197 -14.56 -9.38 -11.27
CA GLY A 197 -15.56 -8.52 -11.92
C GLY A 197 -15.71 -7.12 -11.32
N PHE A 198 -14.72 -6.62 -10.55
CA PHE A 198 -14.71 -5.23 -10.08
C PHE A 198 -15.00 -4.22 -11.20
N ALA A 199 -14.36 -4.41 -12.36
CA ALA A 199 -14.54 -3.59 -13.56
C ALA A 199 -16.01 -3.49 -13.99
N SER A 200 -16.70 -4.64 -14.07
CA SER A 200 -18.11 -4.70 -14.46
C SER A 200 -19.04 -4.08 -13.43
N GLN A 201 -18.77 -4.28 -12.13
CA GLN A 201 -19.63 -3.74 -11.06
C GLN A 201 -19.50 -2.22 -10.94
N THR A 202 -18.29 -1.68 -11.15
CA THR A 202 -18.00 -0.25 -10.98
C THR A 202 -18.00 0.53 -12.28
N LYS A 203 -18.30 -0.12 -13.43
CA LYS A 203 -18.18 0.45 -14.78
C LYS A 203 -16.79 1.05 -15.04
N SER A 204 -15.75 0.49 -14.42
CA SER A 204 -14.36 0.93 -14.53
C SER A 204 -13.55 0.01 -15.46
N ARG A 205 -12.35 0.45 -15.86
CA ARG A 205 -11.40 -0.39 -16.61
C ARG A 205 -10.35 -0.91 -15.67
N VAL A 206 -10.28 -2.22 -15.43
CA VAL A 206 -9.23 -2.79 -14.58
C VAL A 206 -8.06 -3.26 -15.46
N PRO A 207 -6.81 -2.86 -15.16
CA PRO A 207 -5.64 -3.40 -15.82
C PRO A 207 -5.66 -4.93 -15.83
N PRO A 208 -5.29 -5.60 -16.95
CA PRO A 208 -5.38 -7.06 -17.07
C PRO A 208 -4.64 -7.80 -15.96
N PHE A 209 -3.56 -7.22 -15.43
CA PHE A 209 -2.79 -7.81 -14.34
C PHE A 209 -3.62 -7.89 -13.03
N LEU A 210 -4.35 -6.83 -12.67
CA LEU A 210 -5.21 -6.83 -11.49
C LEU A 210 -6.37 -7.81 -11.64
N ALA A 211 -7.00 -7.85 -12.81
CA ALA A 211 -8.06 -8.82 -13.08
C ALA A 211 -7.56 -10.27 -12.97
N LYS A 212 -6.33 -10.55 -13.44
CA LYS A 212 -5.70 -11.87 -13.30
C LYS A 212 -5.34 -12.18 -11.84
N PHE A 213 -4.93 -11.18 -11.08
CA PHE A 213 -4.62 -11.30 -9.66
C PHE A 213 -5.89 -11.62 -8.84
N ALA A 214 -6.95 -10.81 -8.98
CA ALA A 214 -8.21 -10.98 -8.25
C ALA A 214 -8.86 -12.36 -8.47
N LYS A 215 -8.76 -12.92 -9.68
CA LYS A 215 -9.25 -14.27 -10.00
C LYS A 215 -8.66 -15.39 -9.14
N ARG A 216 -7.51 -15.17 -8.48
CA ARG A 216 -6.90 -16.18 -7.59
C ARG A 216 -7.72 -16.42 -6.32
N PHE A 217 -8.58 -15.47 -5.98
CA PHE A 217 -9.36 -15.44 -4.74
C PHE A 217 -10.85 -15.77 -4.96
N ASP A 218 -11.24 -16.12 -6.19
CA ASP A 218 -12.60 -16.52 -6.58
C ASP A 218 -12.91 -17.98 -6.19
N LYS A 219 -12.54 -18.38 -4.97
CA LYS A 219 -12.65 -19.77 -4.48
C LYS A 219 -13.73 -19.95 -3.43
#